data_AF-M0BQM3-F1
#
_entry.id   AF-M0BQM3-F1
#
_cell.length_a   1.000
_cell.length_b   1.000
_cell.length_c   1.000
_cell.angle_alpha   90.00
_cell.angle_beta   90.00
_cell.angle_gamma   90.00
#
_symmetry.space_group_name_H-M   'P 1'
#
loop_
_entity.id
_entity.type
_entity.pdbx_description
1 polymer ?
#
loop_
_entity_poly.entity_id
_entity_poly.type
_entity_poly.pdbx_seq_one_letter_code
_entity_poly.pdbx_strand_id
1 'polypeptide(L)'
;MYDATNRRTVLKASGASLAAVTLAGCGSSDGDDDSSDDNNDDSGGGAVEIEPDTEILFKGMTTHWEGKSPSGIEGEENPTIALT
;
A
#
# COMPACT_ATOMS: atom_id res chain seq x y z
N MET A 1 23.99 37.44 11.61
CA MET A 1 23.56 37.25 10.20
C MET A 1 23.77 35.78 9.85
N TYR A 2 22.72 34.96 9.85
CA TYR A 2 22.80 33.61 9.29
C TYR A 2 22.14 33.68 7.91
N ASP A 3 22.94 33.47 6.88
CA ASP A 3 22.56 33.57 5.49
C ASP A 3 21.53 32.47 5.15
N ALA A 4 20.29 32.85 4.88
CA ALA A 4 19.19 31.93 4.55
C ALA A 4 19.27 31.40 3.11
N THR A 5 20.25 31.85 2.33
CA THR A 5 20.30 31.69 0.88
C THR A 5 20.89 30.35 0.43
N ASN A 6 21.43 29.52 1.34
CA ASN A 6 22.17 28.32 0.94
C ASN A 6 21.39 26.98 1.02
N ARG A 7 20.15 26.96 1.52
CA ARG A 7 19.44 25.66 1.72
C ARG A 7 18.63 25.18 0.52
N ARG A 8 18.20 26.07 -0.36
CA ARG A 8 17.32 25.73 -1.50
C ARG A 8 18.09 25.32 -2.76
N THR A 9 19.40 25.59 -2.82
CA THR A 9 20.20 25.41 -4.05
C THR A 9 20.81 24.01 -4.20
N VAL A 10 20.83 23.19 -3.14
CA VAL A 10 21.55 21.90 -3.14
C VAL A 10 20.70 20.70 -3.59
N LEU A 11 19.37 20.76 -3.54
CA LEU A 11 18.50 19.60 -3.84
C LEU A 11 18.14 19.39 -5.32
N LYS A 12 18.75 20.10 -6.27
CA LYS A 12 18.36 20.05 -7.69
C LYS A 12 19.28 19.20 -8.59
N ALA A 13 20.09 18.30 -8.02
CA ALA A 13 21.09 17.57 -8.79
C ALA A 13 21.23 16.10 -8.37
N SER A 14 20.24 15.26 -8.73
CA SER A 14 20.33 13.80 -8.92
C SER A 14 19.04 13.41 -9.67
N GLY A 15 18.99 13.05 -10.95
CA GLY A 15 19.92 12.30 -11.78
C GLY A 15 19.19 11.04 -12.24
N ALA A 16 18.52 11.10 -13.39
CA ALA A 16 17.70 10.02 -13.94
C ALA A 16 18.51 8.75 -14.25
N SER A 17 18.03 7.59 -13.79
CA SER A 17 18.51 6.28 -14.26
C SER A 17 17.33 5.45 -14.77
N LEU A 18 17.38 5.15 -16.07
CA LEU A 18 16.44 4.34 -16.83
C LEU A 18 16.61 2.84 -16.53
N ALA A 19 15.49 2.18 -16.23
CA ALA A 19 15.10 0.77 -16.38
C ALA A 19 16.13 -0.39 -16.40
N ALA A 20 15.85 -1.41 -15.59
CA ALA A 20 15.82 -2.81 -16.03
C ALA A 20 14.86 -3.62 -15.12
N VAL A 21 13.72 -4.04 -15.66
CA VAL A 21 12.81 -5.02 -15.04
C VAL A 21 13.43 -6.40 -15.25
N THR A 22 13.98 -7.00 -14.20
CA THR A 22 14.36 -8.42 -14.24
C THR A 22 13.13 -9.26 -13.91
N LEU A 23 12.45 -9.69 -14.97
CA LEU A 23 11.55 -10.84 -14.93
C LEU A 23 12.39 -12.05 -14.53
N ALA A 24 12.15 -12.60 -13.34
CA ALA A 24 12.70 -13.90 -12.94
C ALA A 24 11.57 -14.79 -12.42
N GLY A 25 10.52 -14.95 -13.23
CA GLY A 25 9.67 -16.13 -13.18
C GLY A 25 10.15 -17.10 -14.26
N CYS A 26 11.12 -17.96 -13.93
CA CYS A 26 11.37 -19.28 -14.53
C CYS A 26 12.74 -19.78 -14.05
N GLY A 27 12.76 -20.62 -13.01
CA GLY A 27 14.00 -21.21 -12.53
C GLY A 27 13.78 -22.31 -11.50
N SER A 28 13.39 -23.52 -11.97
CA SER A 28 13.49 -24.82 -11.26
C SER A 28 12.70 -24.96 -9.94
N SER A 29 12.26 -26.12 -9.47
CA SER A 29 12.11 -27.51 -9.89
C SER A 29 11.36 -28.17 -8.73
N ASP A 30 10.50 -29.14 -9.02
CA ASP A 30 9.95 -30.21 -8.17
C ASP A 30 9.98 -30.10 -6.64
N GLY A 31 8.79 -30.10 -6.05
CA GLY A 31 8.56 -30.41 -4.63
C GLY A 31 7.07 -30.58 -4.37
N ASP A 32 6.60 -31.82 -4.45
CA ASP A 32 5.30 -32.28 -3.95
C ASP A 32 5.25 -32.05 -2.43
N ASP A 33 4.32 -31.21 -1.95
CA ASP A 33 3.90 -31.22 -0.55
C ASP A 33 2.39 -30.98 -0.51
N ASP A 34 1.69 -32.07 -0.20
CA ASP A 34 0.30 -32.12 0.23
C ASP A 34 0.15 -31.31 1.52
N SER A 35 -0.48 -30.15 1.44
CA SER A 35 -1.01 -29.45 2.61
C SER A 35 -2.41 -28.92 2.32
N SER A 36 -3.37 -29.73 2.78
CA SER A 36 -4.49 -29.34 3.63
C SER A 36 -4.85 -27.85 3.70
N ASP A 37 -6.12 -27.61 3.38
CA ASP A 37 -7.02 -26.70 4.10
C ASP A 37 -6.58 -25.23 4.19
N ASP A 38 -6.78 -24.51 3.08
CA ASP A 38 -7.07 -23.08 3.16
C ASP A 38 -8.57 -22.88 2.89
N ASN A 39 -9.37 -23.07 3.94
CA ASN A 39 -10.55 -22.25 4.18
C ASN A 39 -10.09 -20.78 4.24
N ASN A 40 -9.83 -20.17 3.08
CA ASN A 40 -9.68 -18.73 2.96
C ASN A 40 -11.08 -18.12 3.05
N ASP A 41 -11.58 -17.97 4.27
CA ASP A 41 -12.56 -16.95 4.59
C ASP A 41 -11.88 -15.59 4.38
N ASP A 42 -11.82 -15.20 3.11
CA ASP A 42 -11.43 -13.88 2.62
C ASP A 42 -12.47 -12.85 3.09
N SER A 43 -12.51 -12.66 4.40
CA SER A 43 -13.23 -11.56 5.06
C SER A 43 -12.35 -10.30 5.00
N GLY A 44 -11.86 -9.99 3.81
CA GLY A 44 -10.94 -8.91 3.52
C GLY A 44 -11.17 -8.44 2.10
N GLY A 45 -12.39 -7.95 1.86
CA GLY A 45 -12.87 -7.45 0.57
C GLY A 45 -11.78 -6.67 -0.16
N GLY A 46 -11.66 -6.93 -1.46
CA GLY A 46 -10.63 -6.36 -2.33
C GLY A 46 -10.47 -4.85 -2.17
N ALA A 47 -9.27 -4.35 -2.54
CA ALA A 47 -8.89 -2.97 -2.30
C ALA A 47 -9.96 -1.96 -2.79
N VAL A 48 -10.38 -1.07 -1.90
CA VAL A 48 -11.29 0.02 -2.24
C VAL A 48 -10.51 1.13 -2.92
N GLU A 49 -10.87 1.47 -4.15
CA GLU A 49 -10.27 2.58 -4.89
C GLU A 49 -10.73 3.91 -4.30
N ILE A 50 -9.77 4.79 -4.01
CA ILE A 50 -10.01 6.09 -3.43
C ILE A 50 -9.30 7.15 -4.28
N GLU A 51 -10.12 8.07 -4.79
CA GLU A 51 -9.66 9.22 -5.56
C GLU A 51 -8.77 10.14 -4.71
N PRO A 52 -7.79 10.81 -5.32
CA PRO A 52 -6.96 11.78 -4.61
C PRO A 52 -7.84 12.88 -4.00
N ASP A 53 -7.37 13.45 -2.89
CA ASP A 53 -8.06 14.47 -2.11
C ASP A 53 -9.39 14.04 -1.47
N THR A 54 -9.75 12.75 -1.52
CA THR A 54 -10.88 12.20 -0.75
C THR A 54 -10.53 12.15 0.74
N GLU A 55 -11.42 12.67 1.58
CA GLU A 55 -11.27 12.56 3.03
C GLU A 55 -11.61 11.13 3.50
N ILE A 56 -10.66 10.49 4.17
CA ILE A 56 -10.80 9.14 4.70
C ILE A 56 -10.90 9.23 6.22
N LEU A 57 -11.97 8.67 6.80
CA LEU A 57 -12.18 8.62 8.24
C LEU A 57 -12.10 7.19 8.75
N PHE A 58 -11.34 7.03 9.83
CA PHE A 58 -11.23 5.81 10.61
C PHE A 58 -11.60 6.06 12.06
N LYS A 59 -12.16 5.04 12.69
CA LYS A 59 -12.32 4.96 14.14
C LYS A 59 -11.23 4.06 14.71
N GLY A 60 -10.43 4.61 15.61
CA GLY A 60 -9.37 3.86 16.29
C GLY A 60 -9.95 2.99 17.40
N MET A 61 -9.65 1.69 17.34
CA MET A 61 -9.89 0.72 18.41
C MET A 61 -8.54 0.24 18.96
N THR A 62 -8.53 -0.37 20.13
CA THR A 62 -7.28 -0.92 20.70
C THR A 62 -6.67 -2.03 19.83
N THR A 63 -7.50 -2.76 19.08
CA THR A 63 -7.12 -3.96 18.31
C THR A 63 -7.07 -3.78 16.80
N HIS A 64 -7.82 -2.82 16.25
CA HIS A 64 -7.93 -2.60 14.81
C HIS A 64 -8.30 -1.14 14.50
N TRP A 65 -8.29 -0.80 13.21
CA TRP A 65 -8.95 0.40 12.68
C TRP A 65 -10.25 0.01 12.02
N GLU A 66 -11.34 0.67 12.40
CA GLU A 66 -12.67 0.45 11.81
C GLU A 66 -12.94 1.59 10.82
N GLY A 67 -13.21 1.28 9.55
CA GLY A 67 -13.50 2.31 8.56
C GLY A 67 -14.82 3.02 8.84
N LYS A 68 -14.87 4.32 8.53
CA LYS A 68 -16.06 5.18 8.75
C LYS A 68 -16.49 5.97 7.53
N SER A 69 -15.54 6.41 6.71
CA SER A 69 -15.82 7.11 5.46
C SER A 69 -14.63 6.94 4.53
N PRO A 70 -14.84 6.74 3.23
CA PRO A 70 -16.14 6.68 2.53
C PRO A 70 -16.93 5.39 2.80
N SER A 71 -18.16 5.31 2.28
CA SER A 71 -19.07 4.16 2.49
C SER A 71 -18.49 2.82 2.03
N GLY A 72 -17.51 2.84 1.11
CA GLY A 72 -16.82 1.65 0.64
C GLY A 72 -15.98 0.93 1.70
N ILE A 73 -15.60 1.61 2.79
CA ILE A 73 -14.83 1.02 3.91
C ILE A 73 -15.61 1.01 5.22
N GLU A 74 -16.88 1.43 5.22
CA GLU A 74 -17.63 1.65 6.46
C GLU A 74 -17.91 0.34 7.20
N GLY A 75 -17.40 0.24 8.44
CA GLY A 75 -17.56 -0.94 9.28
C GLY A 75 -16.55 -2.06 9.02
N GLU A 76 -15.68 -1.93 8.02
CA GLU A 76 -14.60 -2.89 7.79
C GLU A 76 -13.47 -2.72 8.81
N GLU A 77 -12.98 -3.85 9.32
CA GLU A 77 -11.79 -3.89 10.18
C GLU A 77 -10.54 -3.99 9.30
N ASN A 78 -9.62 -3.03 9.45
CA ASN A 78 -8.37 -2.93 8.69
C ASN A 78 -8.57 -3.02 7.16
N PRO A 79 -9.40 -2.14 6.57
CA PRO A 79 -9.70 -2.18 5.14
C PRO A 79 -8.44 -1.93 4.30
N THR A 80 -8.36 -2.58 3.13
CA THR A 80 -7.31 -2.33 2.14
C THR A 80 -7.75 -1.21 1.20
N ILE A 81 -6.88 -0.20 1.00
CA ILE A 81 -7.19 0.97 0.17
C ILE A 81 -6.19 1.08 -0.98
N ALA A 82 -6.71 1.24 -2.20
CA ALA A 82 -5.92 1.59 -3.38
C ALA A 82 -6.05 3.10 -3.64
N LEU A 83 -4.94 3.81 -3.61
CA LEU A 83 -4.88 5.23 -3.97
C LEU A 83 -4.53 5.34 -5.45
N THR A 84 -5.37 6.04 -6.20
CA THR A 84 -5.23 6.20 -7.66
C THR A 84 -4.74 7.59 -8.06
#